data_AF-A0A377X959-F1
#
_entry.id   AF-A0A377X959-F1
#
_cell.length_a   1.000
_cell.length_b   1.000
_cell.length_c   1.000
_cell.angle_alpha   90.00
_cell.angle_beta   90.00
_cell.angle_gamma   90.00
#
_symmetry.space_group_name_H-M   'P 1'
#
loop_
_entity.id
_entity.type
_entity.pdbx_description
1 polymer ?
#
loop_
_entity_poly.entity_id
_entity_poly.type
_entity_poly.pdbx_seq_one_letter_code
_entity_poly.pdbx_strand_id
1 'polypeptide(L)'
;MAGLDKRVASYEAALEGLTDGMTLLAGGFGLCGIPENLIAEVQRRQVQGLTVVSNNCGVDGFGLGMLLESRQVSKVVASYVGENALFEQLVLSGELAVELTRRERWRKKIRAGGAGIPGFYTATGYGTPVAEGKEVRQFDGRHYILEEAIRGDFALVKGWKADWYGNVVYRHTGAEFQPADGHRRAHYGGGGGKDCAAGRTAPPPPSILRGSMSTG
;
A
#
# COMPACT_ATOMS: atom_id res chain seq x y z
N MET A 1 24.87 13.84 -14.49
CA MET A 1 23.98 14.20 -13.36
C MET A 1 24.06 13.14 -12.29
N ALA A 2 25.01 13.26 -11.36
CA ALA A 2 25.00 12.47 -10.13
C ALA A 2 23.91 13.06 -9.23
N GLY A 3 22.82 12.32 -8.97
CA GLY A 3 21.71 12.80 -8.15
C GLY A 3 20.31 12.31 -8.56
N LEU A 4 20.17 11.64 -9.72
CA LEU A 4 18.88 11.13 -10.21
C LEU A 4 18.81 9.60 -10.37
N ASP A 5 19.88 8.87 -10.02
CA ASP A 5 19.86 7.41 -10.02
C ASP A 5 19.13 6.91 -8.75
N LYS A 6 17.89 6.46 -8.92
CA LYS A 6 17.04 5.92 -7.85
C LYS A 6 17.21 4.43 -7.63
N ARG A 7 18.14 3.80 -8.36
CA ARG A 7 18.48 2.39 -8.17
C ARG A 7 19.26 2.21 -6.89
N VAL A 8 19.11 1.03 -6.32
CA VAL A 8 19.71 0.67 -5.05
C VAL A 8 19.97 -0.84 -5.09
N ALA A 9 20.99 -1.30 -4.37
CA ALA A 9 21.64 -2.58 -4.67
C ALA A 9 21.02 -3.81 -3.99
N SER A 10 20.22 -3.63 -2.93
CA SER A 10 19.67 -4.73 -2.13
C SER A 10 18.28 -4.41 -1.58
N TYR A 11 17.42 -5.41 -1.37
CA TYR A 11 16.10 -5.20 -0.75
C TYR A 11 16.19 -4.55 0.64
N GLU A 12 17.31 -4.77 1.35
CA GLU A 12 17.59 -4.09 2.60
C GLU A 12 17.70 -2.57 2.43
N ALA A 13 18.42 -2.09 1.42
CA ALA A 13 18.47 -0.66 1.12
C ALA A 13 17.09 -0.13 0.65
N ALA A 14 16.24 -0.99 0.08
CA ALA A 14 14.88 -0.64 -0.38
C ALA A 14 13.95 -0.24 0.76
N LEU A 15 14.07 -1.01 1.83
CA LEU A 15 13.22 -0.92 3.00
C LEU A 15 13.91 -0.19 4.15
N GLU A 16 15.01 0.52 3.87
CA GLU A 16 15.61 1.44 4.83
C GLU A 16 14.55 2.44 5.33
N GLY A 17 14.38 2.48 6.66
CA GLY A 17 13.38 3.33 7.32
C GLY A 17 12.01 2.66 7.54
N LEU A 18 11.80 1.42 7.08
CA LEU A 18 10.63 0.64 7.48
C LEU A 18 10.76 0.23 8.96
N THR A 19 9.75 0.59 9.76
CA THR A 19 9.69 0.28 11.19
C THR A 19 8.31 -0.26 11.58
N ASP A 20 8.19 -0.70 12.83
CA ASP A 20 6.93 -1.17 13.41
C ASP A 20 5.80 -0.14 13.30
N GLY A 21 4.56 -0.64 13.24
CA GLY A 21 3.35 0.18 13.23
C GLY A 21 3.07 0.91 11.91
N MET A 22 3.94 0.78 10.90
CA MET A 22 3.77 1.44 9.60
C MET A 22 2.64 0.84 8.76
N THR A 23 2.07 1.67 7.90
CA THR A 23 1.09 1.26 6.88
C THR A 23 1.79 0.94 5.56
N LEU A 24 1.65 -0.29 5.09
CA LEU A 24 2.19 -0.78 3.82
C LEU A 24 1.11 -0.86 2.75
N LEU A 25 1.29 -0.13 1.64
CA LEU A 25 0.51 -0.34 0.42
C LEU A 25 1.19 -1.43 -0.41
N ALA A 26 0.58 -2.60 -0.53
CA ALA A 26 1.14 -3.70 -1.31
C ALA A 26 0.34 -3.90 -2.60
N GLY A 27 1.06 -3.86 -3.73
CA GLY A 27 0.47 -4.11 -5.05
C GLY A 27 0.29 -5.58 -5.36
N GLY A 28 -0.53 -5.86 -6.38
CA GLY A 28 -0.81 -7.20 -6.89
C GLY A 28 -2.29 -7.57 -6.81
N PHE A 29 -2.66 -8.55 -7.64
CA PHE A 29 -3.99 -9.15 -7.69
C PHE A 29 -3.87 -10.67 -7.54
N GLY A 30 -4.19 -11.18 -6.36
CA GLY A 30 -3.97 -12.58 -6.02
C GLY A 30 -2.47 -12.79 -5.91
N LEU A 31 -1.95 -13.72 -6.69
CA LEU A 31 -0.52 -13.97 -6.82
C LEU A 31 0.09 -13.29 -8.05
N CYS A 32 -0.71 -12.53 -8.82
CA CYS A 32 -0.23 -11.82 -10.00
C CYS A 32 0.28 -10.43 -9.62
N GLY A 33 1.53 -10.11 -9.98
CA GLY A 33 2.08 -8.76 -9.79
C GLY A 33 2.42 -8.43 -8.33
N ILE A 34 2.58 -9.43 -7.46
CA ILE A 34 2.97 -9.23 -6.07
C ILE A 34 4.49 -9.04 -5.95
N PRO A 35 5.00 -8.10 -5.13
CA PRO A 35 6.43 -7.85 -5.00
C PRO A 35 7.11 -8.87 -4.07
N GLU A 36 7.34 -10.11 -4.54
CA GLU A 36 7.68 -11.27 -3.69
C GLU A 36 8.96 -11.04 -2.87
N ASN A 37 10.01 -10.49 -3.49
CA ASN A 37 11.28 -10.33 -2.80
C ASN A 37 11.25 -9.21 -1.75
N LEU A 38 10.47 -8.16 -1.99
CA LEU A 38 10.25 -7.11 -1.00
C LEU A 38 9.45 -7.66 0.18
N ILE A 39 8.43 -8.49 -0.07
CA ILE A 39 7.66 -9.14 0.99
C ILE A 39 8.56 -10.06 1.82
N ALA A 40 9.42 -10.86 1.17
CA ALA A 40 10.39 -11.71 1.86
C ALA A 40 11.37 -10.90 2.74
N GLU A 41 11.82 -9.73 2.27
CA GLU A 41 12.67 -8.84 3.06
C GLU A 41 11.91 -8.21 4.24
N VAL A 42 10.64 -7.81 4.07
CA VAL A 42 9.78 -7.37 5.20
C VAL A 42 9.67 -8.48 6.23
N GLN A 43 9.47 -9.73 5.80
CA GLN A 43 9.41 -10.88 6.69
C GLN A 43 10.73 -11.05 7.45
N ARG A 44 11.87 -11.02 6.74
CA ARG A 44 13.20 -11.16 7.34
C ARG A 44 13.50 -10.10 8.41
N ARG A 45 12.97 -8.88 8.24
CA ARG A 45 13.15 -7.77 9.19
C ARG A 45 12.36 -7.91 10.47
N GLN A 46 11.34 -8.78 10.51
CA GLN A 46 10.52 -9.03 11.69
C GLN A 46 9.86 -7.77 12.28
N VAL A 47 9.60 -6.75 11.45
CA VAL A 47 8.84 -5.55 11.86
C VAL A 47 7.42 -5.93 12.23
N GLN A 48 6.91 -5.38 13.32
CA GLN A 48 5.65 -5.79 13.95
C GLN A 48 4.56 -4.72 13.83
N GLY A 49 3.31 -5.14 14.02
CA GLY A 49 2.18 -4.23 14.12
C GLY A 49 1.83 -3.52 12.81
N LEU A 50 2.20 -4.07 11.65
CA LEU A 50 1.97 -3.45 10.36
C LEU A 50 0.48 -3.37 10.02
N THR A 51 0.07 -2.27 9.40
CA THR A 51 -1.20 -2.20 8.67
C THR A 51 -0.94 -2.47 7.20
N VAL A 52 -1.48 -3.54 6.64
CA VAL A 52 -1.32 -3.88 5.22
C VAL A 52 -2.56 -3.49 4.43
N VAL A 53 -2.36 -2.71 3.37
CA VAL A 53 -3.39 -2.29 2.43
C VAL A 53 -3.09 -2.94 1.09
N SER A 54 -3.90 -3.91 0.70
CA SER A 54 -3.70 -4.69 -0.53
C SER A 54 -5.05 -5.08 -1.12
N ASN A 55 -5.08 -5.55 -2.36
CA ASN A 55 -6.30 -6.15 -2.90
C ASN A 55 -6.71 -7.42 -2.13
N ASN A 56 -5.72 -8.26 -1.80
CA ASN A 56 -5.82 -9.47 -0.97
C ASN A 56 -4.50 -9.76 -0.23
N CYS A 57 -4.52 -10.81 0.60
CA CYS A 57 -3.40 -11.19 1.46
C CYS A 57 -2.55 -12.35 0.93
N GLY A 58 -2.61 -12.68 -0.37
CA GLY A 58 -1.95 -13.89 -0.88
C GLY A 58 -2.52 -15.18 -0.26
N VAL A 59 -1.70 -16.21 -0.19
CA VAL A 59 -2.08 -17.55 0.31
C VAL A 59 -1.09 -18.01 1.38
N ASP A 60 -1.39 -19.11 2.07
CA ASP A 60 -0.49 -19.69 3.06
C ASP A 60 0.87 -20.02 2.41
N GLY A 61 1.97 -19.59 3.04
CA GLY A 61 3.34 -19.76 2.59
C GLY A 61 3.78 -18.89 1.41
N PHE A 62 2.92 -17.99 0.86
CA PHE A 62 3.30 -17.19 -0.31
C PHE A 62 2.64 -15.81 -0.38
N GLY A 63 3.42 -14.79 -0.80
CA GLY A 63 2.97 -13.41 -0.82
C GLY A 63 2.77 -12.86 0.59
N LEU A 64 1.75 -12.02 0.80
CA LEU A 64 1.50 -11.37 2.09
C LEU A 64 1.12 -12.36 3.21
N GLY A 65 0.69 -13.59 2.88
CA GLY A 65 0.38 -14.64 3.85
C GLY A 65 1.59 -15.00 4.72
N MET A 66 2.79 -14.90 4.16
CA MET A 66 4.06 -15.07 4.89
C MET A 66 4.20 -14.11 6.07
N LEU A 67 3.66 -12.89 5.95
CA LEU A 67 3.69 -11.89 7.03
C LEU A 67 2.68 -12.20 8.13
N LEU A 68 1.56 -12.85 7.79
CA LEU A 68 0.57 -13.33 8.75
C LEU A 68 1.14 -14.48 9.59
N GLU A 69 1.85 -15.42 8.96
CA GLU A 69 2.52 -16.54 9.64
C GLU A 69 3.53 -16.05 10.69
N SER A 70 4.31 -15.03 10.34
CA SER A 70 5.26 -14.37 11.25
C SER A 70 4.61 -13.40 12.25
N ARG A 71 3.27 -13.29 12.27
CA ARG A 71 2.49 -12.39 13.14
C ARG A 71 2.86 -10.89 13.04
N GLN A 72 3.41 -10.48 11.91
CA GLN A 72 3.91 -9.11 11.70
C GLN A 72 2.81 -8.08 11.40
N VAL A 73 1.60 -8.54 11.05
CA VAL A 73 0.48 -7.71 10.61
C VAL A 73 -0.58 -7.64 11.70
N SER A 74 -0.96 -6.42 12.10
CA SER A 74 -2.02 -6.17 13.09
C SER A 74 -3.35 -5.80 12.45
N LYS A 75 -3.32 -5.22 11.24
CA LYS A 75 -4.51 -4.83 10.49
C LYS A 75 -4.35 -5.08 9.00
N VAL A 76 -5.41 -5.57 8.36
CA VAL A 76 -5.52 -5.66 6.90
C VAL A 76 -6.69 -4.81 6.40
N VAL A 77 -6.43 -4.00 5.38
CA VAL A 77 -7.45 -3.33 4.57
C VAL A 77 -7.44 -3.95 3.18
N ALA A 78 -8.46 -4.77 2.89
CA ALA A 78 -8.51 -5.54 1.65
C ALA A 78 -9.88 -5.51 0.99
N SER A 79 -9.91 -5.86 -0.30
CA SER A 79 -11.18 -6.00 -1.02
C SER A 79 -11.70 -7.43 -1.08
N TYR A 80 -10.80 -8.39 -0.91
CA TYR A 80 -11.07 -9.81 -0.85
C TYR A 80 -9.98 -10.49 -0.01
N VAL A 81 -10.37 -11.46 0.82
CA VAL A 81 -9.46 -12.15 1.75
C VAL A 81 -9.59 -13.67 1.71
N GLY A 82 -10.37 -14.21 0.77
CA GLY A 82 -10.50 -15.67 0.63
C GLY A 82 -9.19 -16.33 0.25
N GLU A 83 -9.12 -17.65 0.48
CA GLU A 83 -7.98 -18.53 0.19
C GLU A 83 -6.80 -18.46 1.19
N ASN A 84 -7.04 -17.99 2.42
CA ASN A 84 -6.04 -18.03 3.50
C ASN A 84 -6.68 -18.46 4.83
N ALA A 85 -6.48 -19.72 5.23
CA ALA A 85 -7.13 -20.28 6.41
C ALA A 85 -6.59 -19.66 7.70
N LEU A 86 -5.30 -19.33 7.73
CA LEU A 86 -4.68 -18.64 8.85
C LEU A 86 -5.33 -17.26 9.05
N PHE A 87 -5.53 -16.49 7.99
CA PHE A 87 -6.17 -15.18 8.02
C PHE A 87 -7.54 -15.25 8.69
N GLU A 88 -8.38 -16.20 8.27
CA GLU A 88 -9.70 -16.40 8.88
C GLU A 88 -9.59 -16.71 10.37
N GLN A 89 -8.68 -17.60 10.76
CA GLN A 89 -8.43 -17.91 12.18
C GLN A 89 -8.00 -16.68 12.98
N LEU A 90 -7.08 -15.87 12.46
CA LEU A 90 -6.58 -14.67 13.13
C LEU A 90 -7.65 -13.58 13.30
N VAL A 91 -8.51 -13.42 12.30
CA VAL A 91 -9.64 -12.49 12.39
C VAL A 91 -10.65 -12.97 13.43
N LEU A 92 -10.99 -14.27 13.41
CA LEU A 92 -11.95 -14.85 14.35
C LEU A 92 -11.43 -14.89 15.79
N SER A 93 -10.12 -15.05 15.99
CA SER A 93 -9.49 -14.96 17.32
C SER A 93 -9.34 -13.52 17.82
N GLY A 94 -9.51 -12.53 16.94
CA GLY A 94 -9.32 -11.11 17.25
C GLY A 94 -7.87 -10.64 17.24
N GLU A 95 -6.93 -11.50 16.84
CA GLU A 95 -5.50 -11.17 16.74
C GLU A 95 -5.18 -10.31 15.50
N LEU A 96 -6.04 -10.35 14.48
CA LEU A 96 -5.90 -9.55 13.26
C LEU A 96 -7.16 -8.73 13.00
N ALA A 97 -7.01 -7.41 12.92
CA ALA A 97 -8.10 -6.53 12.50
C ALA A 97 -8.29 -6.58 10.98
N VAL A 98 -9.54 -6.64 10.51
CA VAL A 98 -9.87 -6.59 9.08
C VAL A 98 -10.84 -5.46 8.75
N GLU A 99 -10.53 -4.71 7.69
CA GLU A 99 -11.42 -3.75 7.05
C GLU A 99 -11.67 -4.18 5.60
N LEU A 100 -12.86 -4.73 5.34
CA LEU A 100 -13.26 -5.09 3.98
C LEU A 100 -13.82 -3.86 3.25
N THR A 101 -13.15 -3.46 2.17
CA THR A 101 -13.58 -2.35 1.31
C THR A 101 -13.79 -2.85 -0.11
N ARG A 102 -14.96 -2.56 -0.70
CA ARG A 102 -15.22 -2.91 -2.11
C ARG A 102 -14.12 -2.42 -3.04
N ARG A 103 -13.70 -3.26 -3.97
CA ARG A 103 -12.56 -3.09 -4.90
C ARG A 103 -12.46 -1.71 -5.55
N GLU A 104 -13.54 -1.22 -6.16
CA GLU A 104 -13.54 0.08 -6.83
C GLU A 104 -13.36 1.25 -5.86
N ARG A 105 -13.92 1.11 -4.65
CA ARG A 105 -13.78 2.12 -3.61
C ARG A 105 -12.38 2.13 -3.03
N TRP A 106 -11.77 0.96 -2.81
CA TRP A 106 -10.38 0.83 -2.38
C TRP A 106 -9.43 1.61 -3.31
N ARG A 107 -9.60 1.42 -4.62
CA ARG A 107 -8.78 2.14 -5.62
C ARG A 107 -8.95 3.64 -5.52
N LYS A 108 -10.18 4.12 -5.33
CA LYS A 108 -10.46 5.55 -5.16
C LYS A 108 -9.87 6.10 -3.85
N LYS A 109 -9.91 5.36 -2.74
CA LYS A 109 -9.29 5.74 -1.46
C LYS A 109 -7.77 5.93 -1.60
N ILE A 110 -7.08 5.01 -2.26
CA ILE A 110 -5.63 5.14 -2.49
C ILE A 110 -5.31 6.27 -3.46
N ARG A 111 -6.04 6.37 -4.59
CA ARG A 111 -5.85 7.48 -5.54
C ARG A 111 -6.06 8.84 -4.88
N ALA A 112 -7.08 8.97 -4.03
CA ALA A 112 -7.33 10.20 -3.28
C ALA A 112 -6.16 10.50 -2.34
N GLY A 113 -5.65 9.49 -1.63
CA GLY A 113 -4.50 9.61 -0.73
C GLY A 113 -3.27 10.17 -1.43
N GLY A 114 -2.92 9.59 -2.58
CA GLY A 114 -1.80 10.02 -3.41
C GLY A 114 -1.94 11.40 -4.03
N ALA A 115 -3.17 11.77 -4.40
CA ALA A 115 -3.48 13.10 -4.91
C ALA A 115 -3.57 14.17 -3.81
N GLY A 116 -3.33 13.83 -2.54
CA GLY A 116 -3.46 14.75 -1.42
C GLY A 116 -4.90 15.09 -1.03
N ILE A 117 -5.89 14.36 -1.56
CA ILE A 117 -7.31 14.54 -1.27
C ILE A 117 -7.65 13.75 0.00
N PRO A 118 -8.11 14.37 1.10
CA PRO A 118 -8.33 13.68 2.38
C PRO A 118 -9.57 12.77 2.39
N GLY A 119 -10.55 13.03 1.54
CA GLY A 119 -11.74 12.21 1.41
C GLY A 119 -12.60 12.62 0.20
N PHE A 120 -13.55 11.77 -0.17
CA PHE A 120 -14.45 11.98 -1.30
C PHE A 120 -15.83 11.35 -1.05
N TYR A 121 -16.87 11.89 -1.68
CA TYR A 121 -18.20 11.29 -1.62
C TYR A 121 -18.40 10.25 -2.73
N THR A 122 -19.05 9.13 -2.40
CA THR A 122 -19.41 8.08 -3.38
C THR A 122 -20.80 7.52 -3.12
N ALA A 123 -21.55 7.21 -4.17
CA ALA A 123 -22.83 6.52 -4.05
C ALA A 123 -22.66 5.04 -3.69
N THR A 124 -21.47 4.47 -3.94
CA THR A 124 -21.17 3.06 -3.70
C THR A 124 -21.17 2.74 -2.20
N GLY A 125 -22.16 1.97 -1.74
CA GLY A 125 -22.26 1.54 -0.35
C GLY A 125 -23.39 2.20 0.44
N TYR A 126 -23.98 3.29 -0.08
CA TYR A 126 -25.19 3.85 0.50
C TYR A 126 -26.31 2.79 0.57
N GLY A 127 -27.04 2.76 1.69
CA GLY A 127 -28.10 1.77 1.95
C GLY A 127 -27.60 0.36 2.28
N THR A 128 -26.32 0.18 2.58
CA THR A 128 -25.73 -1.10 3.02
C THR A 128 -25.00 -0.91 4.36
N PRO A 129 -24.66 -1.98 5.11
CA PRO A 129 -23.94 -1.85 6.38
C PRO A 129 -22.63 -1.06 6.29
N VAL A 130 -22.04 -1.05 5.09
CA VAL A 130 -20.83 -0.28 4.77
C VAL A 130 -21.01 1.26 4.96
N ALA A 131 -22.23 1.77 4.93
CA ALA A 131 -22.56 3.18 5.14
C ALA A 131 -22.80 3.55 6.62
N GLU A 132 -22.92 2.58 7.52
CA GLU A 132 -23.21 2.82 8.93
C GLU A 132 -22.12 3.69 9.58
N GLY A 133 -22.53 4.70 10.33
CA GLY A 133 -21.61 5.64 11.01
C GLY A 133 -20.92 6.67 10.11
N LYS A 134 -21.17 6.68 8.80
CA LYS A 134 -20.54 7.63 7.87
C LYS A 134 -21.40 8.85 7.60
N GLU A 135 -20.74 9.97 7.30
CA GLU A 135 -21.42 11.17 6.82
C GLU A 135 -22.11 10.91 5.47
N VAL A 136 -23.37 11.32 5.37
CA VAL A 136 -24.17 11.22 4.15
C VAL A 136 -24.46 12.62 3.62
N ARG A 137 -24.26 12.84 2.32
CA ARG A 137 -24.73 14.05 1.63
C ARG A 137 -25.51 13.72 0.38
N GLN A 138 -26.40 14.63 -0.01
CA GLN A 138 -27.17 14.53 -1.23
C GLN A 138 -26.59 15.45 -2.30
N PHE A 139 -26.40 14.91 -3.50
CA PHE A 139 -26.03 15.64 -4.70
C PHE A 139 -26.99 15.23 -5.81
N ASP A 140 -27.63 16.20 -6.46
CA ASP A 140 -28.57 15.98 -7.57
C ASP A 140 -29.66 14.94 -7.27
N GLY A 141 -30.23 15.01 -6.06
CA GLY A 141 -31.29 14.10 -5.61
C GLY A 141 -30.79 12.71 -5.17
N ARG A 142 -29.51 12.39 -5.30
CA ARG A 142 -28.94 11.08 -4.92
C ARG A 142 -28.07 11.17 -3.68
N HIS A 143 -28.12 10.15 -2.82
CA HIS A 143 -27.30 10.06 -1.61
C HIS A 143 -25.92 9.47 -1.86
N TYR A 144 -24.92 10.02 -1.17
CA TYR A 144 -23.52 9.64 -1.21
C TYR A 144 -22.96 9.57 0.21
N ILE A 145 -22.04 8.64 0.44
CA ILE A 145 -21.32 8.50 1.70
C ILE A 145 -19.92 9.09 1.59
N LEU A 146 -19.43 9.72 2.67
CA LEU A 146 -18.07 10.20 2.76
C LEU A 146 -17.10 9.03 2.95
N GLU A 147 -16.05 9.01 2.15
CA GLU A 147 -14.95 8.07 2.24
C GLU A 147 -13.63 8.78 2.46
N GLU A 148 -12.93 8.37 3.51
CA GLU A 148 -11.58 8.86 3.79
C GLU A 148 -10.56 8.23 2.84
N ALA A 149 -9.56 9.01 2.46
CA ALA A 149 -8.45 8.51 1.68
C ALA A 149 -7.57 7.55 2.50
N ILE A 150 -6.92 6.61 1.82
CA ILE A 150 -5.91 5.75 2.43
C ILE A 150 -4.55 6.26 2.00
N ARG A 151 -3.66 6.48 2.98
CA ARG A 151 -2.24 6.78 2.78
C ARG A 151 -1.42 5.67 3.42
N GLY A 152 -0.24 5.39 2.87
CA GLY A 152 0.71 4.46 3.45
C GLY A 152 2.08 5.08 3.64
N ASP A 153 2.82 4.58 4.62
CA ASP A 153 4.20 4.99 4.90
C ASP A 153 5.17 4.43 3.88
N PHE A 154 4.88 3.22 3.39
CA PHE A 154 5.63 2.55 2.32
C PHE A 154 4.68 1.94 1.29
N ALA A 155 5.14 1.85 0.05
CA ALA A 155 4.47 1.16 -1.04
C ALA A 155 5.39 0.08 -1.64
N LEU A 156 4.93 -1.16 -1.70
CA LEU A 156 5.62 -2.28 -2.34
C LEU A 156 4.94 -2.53 -3.69
N VAL A 157 5.71 -2.43 -4.77
CA VAL A 157 5.23 -2.42 -6.16
C VAL A 157 5.99 -3.43 -6.99
N LYS A 158 5.35 -4.07 -7.98
CA LYS A 158 6.04 -4.88 -8.99
C LYS A 158 5.83 -4.33 -10.39
N GLY A 159 6.92 -3.86 -10.99
CA GLY A 159 7.01 -3.49 -12.40
C GLY A 159 7.46 -4.64 -13.29
N TRP A 160 7.33 -4.47 -14.61
CA TRP A 160 8.00 -5.31 -15.61
C TRP A 160 9.36 -4.73 -16.00
N LYS A 161 9.40 -3.42 -16.22
CA LYS A 161 10.62 -2.65 -16.50
C LYS A 161 10.58 -1.37 -15.68
N ALA A 162 11.75 -0.87 -15.35
CA ALA A 162 11.91 0.43 -14.71
C ALA A 162 13.20 1.07 -15.21
N ASP A 163 13.25 2.41 -15.22
CA ASP A 163 14.45 3.20 -15.55
C ASP A 163 15.09 3.85 -14.31
N TRP A 164 16.29 4.41 -14.48
CA TRP A 164 17.07 4.94 -13.36
C TRP A 164 16.37 6.08 -12.62
N TYR A 165 15.41 6.75 -13.26
CA TYR A 165 14.60 7.82 -12.69
C TYR A 165 13.40 7.32 -11.87
N GLY A 166 13.15 6.01 -11.90
CA GLY A 166 12.03 5.35 -11.23
C GLY A 166 10.73 5.37 -12.02
N ASN A 167 10.78 5.58 -13.34
CA ASN A 167 9.63 5.33 -14.20
C ASN A 167 9.43 3.82 -14.33
N VAL A 168 8.22 3.32 -14.10
CA VAL A 168 7.90 1.90 -14.10
C VAL A 168 6.90 1.59 -15.22
N VAL A 169 7.19 0.55 -15.99
CA VAL A 169 6.28 -0.03 -16.99
C VAL A 169 5.82 -1.38 -16.48
N TYR A 170 4.51 -1.59 -16.50
CA TYR A 170 3.86 -2.85 -16.15
C TYR A 170 3.57 -3.67 -17.40
N ARG A 171 3.29 -4.96 -17.22
CA ARG A 171 2.97 -5.87 -18.33
C ARG A 171 1.69 -6.65 -18.03
N HIS A 172 0.78 -6.68 -19.00
CA HIS A 172 -0.52 -7.34 -18.89
C HIS A 172 -1.30 -6.88 -17.64
N THR A 173 -1.89 -7.80 -16.89
CA THR A 173 -2.65 -7.54 -15.66
C THR A 173 -1.76 -7.23 -14.45
N GLY A 174 -0.43 -7.28 -14.57
CA GLY A 174 0.48 -6.96 -13.45
C GLY A 174 0.48 -5.50 -13.00
N ALA A 175 -0.19 -4.61 -13.75
CA ALA A 175 -0.45 -3.22 -13.35
C ALA A 175 -1.58 -3.12 -12.30
N GLU A 176 -2.38 -4.18 -12.15
CA GLU A 176 -3.58 -4.13 -11.36
C GLU A 176 -3.25 -3.97 -9.86
N PHE A 177 -3.88 -3.00 -9.20
CA PHE A 177 -3.70 -2.68 -7.77
C PHE A 177 -2.29 -2.23 -7.36
N GLN A 178 -1.42 -1.90 -8.32
CA GLN A 178 -0.18 -1.19 -7.99
C GLN A 178 -0.54 0.22 -7.49
N PRO A 179 -0.09 0.65 -6.29
CA PRO A 179 -0.37 2.00 -5.79
C PRO A 179 0.20 3.05 -6.74
N ALA A 180 -0.62 4.08 -7.03
CA ALA A 180 -0.29 5.12 -8.01
C ALA A 180 0.91 6.01 -7.60
N ASP A 181 1.33 5.95 -6.33
CA ASP A 181 2.37 6.82 -5.75
C ASP A 181 3.77 6.19 -5.71
N GLY A 182 4.07 5.22 -6.59
CA GLY A 182 5.35 4.52 -6.65
C GLY A 182 6.59 5.35 -7.04
N HIS A 183 6.60 6.67 -6.87
CA HIS A 183 7.62 7.56 -7.43
C HIS A 183 8.91 7.75 -6.62
N ARG A 184 9.14 7.00 -5.53
CA ARG A 184 10.29 7.26 -4.65
C ARG A 184 11.01 6.01 -4.13
N ARG A 185 12.04 5.59 -4.88
CA ARG A 185 12.96 4.44 -4.70
C ARG A 185 12.48 3.19 -5.47
N ALA A 186 13.38 2.55 -6.22
CA ALA A 186 13.08 1.38 -7.06
C ALA A 186 14.32 0.48 -7.11
N HIS A 187 14.14 -0.83 -6.94
CA HIS A 187 15.24 -1.80 -6.90
C HIS A 187 15.32 -2.66 -8.15
N TYR A 188 16.53 -3.14 -8.42
CA TYR A 188 16.93 -3.77 -9.68
C TYR A 188 17.68 -5.08 -9.41
N GLY A 189 17.01 -6.21 -9.59
CA GLY A 189 17.61 -7.53 -9.75
C GLY A 189 17.26 -8.09 -11.14
N GLY A 190 18.22 -8.73 -11.81
CA GLY A 190 18.04 -9.25 -13.17
C GLY A 190 17.20 -10.53 -13.25
N GLY A 191 16.33 -10.59 -14.26
CA GLY A 191 15.61 -11.81 -14.71
C GLY A 191 14.18 -11.98 -14.15
N GLY A 192 13.15 -11.59 -14.92
CA GLY A 192 11.74 -11.90 -14.65
C GLY A 192 11.04 -11.00 -13.61
N GLY A 193 10.36 -9.93 -14.07
CA GLY A 193 9.68 -8.97 -13.19
C GLY A 193 10.65 -8.12 -12.35
N LYS A 194 10.28 -6.89 -11.98
CA LYS A 194 11.12 -5.98 -11.20
C LYS A 194 10.36 -5.44 -10.00
N ASP A 195 10.84 -5.70 -8.79
CA ASP A 195 10.20 -5.20 -7.57
C ASP A 195 10.73 -3.79 -7.21
N CYS A 196 9.82 -2.87 -6.90
CA CYS A 196 10.09 -1.47 -6.58
C CYS A 196 9.47 -1.13 -5.22
N ALA A 197 10.21 -0.52 -4.30
CA ALA A 197 9.69 -0.09 -3.01
C ALA A 197 9.77 1.42 -2.89
N ALA A 198 8.65 2.09 -2.60
CA ALA A 198 8.63 3.53 -2.38
C ALA A 198 8.36 3.92 -0.92
N GLY A 199 9.20 4.79 -0.35
CA GLY A 199 9.07 5.31 1.02
C GLY A 199 8.43 6.72 1.10
N ARG A 200 7.73 6.99 2.21
CA ARG A 200 6.90 8.17 2.57
C ARG A 200 6.23 8.90 1.40
N THR A 201 4.92 8.66 1.29
CA THR A 201 3.96 9.22 0.33
C THR A 201 3.52 10.67 0.60
N ALA A 202 4.12 11.36 1.59
CA ALA A 202 3.79 12.75 1.92
C ALA A 202 5.04 13.63 2.09
N PRO A 203 5.00 14.93 1.73
CA PRO A 203 6.00 15.88 2.22
C PRO A 203 5.95 15.93 3.76
N PRO A 204 7.07 16.17 4.45
CA PRO A 204 7.06 16.38 5.89
C PRO A 204 6.12 17.54 6.25
N PRO A 205 5.50 17.54 7.43
CA PRO A 205 4.73 18.69 7.91
C PRO A 205 5.60 19.97 7.86
N PRO A 206 5.02 21.15 7.59
CA PRO A 206 5.76 22.39 7.33
C PRO A 206 6.56 22.97 8.51
N SER A 207 6.86 22.19 9.56
CA SER A 207 7.51 22.66 10.78
C SER A 207 9.04 22.53 10.81
N ILE A 208 9.72 22.10 9.73
CA ILE A 208 11.20 21.92 9.72
C ILE A 208 11.89 22.72 8.58
N LEU A 209 11.44 23.96 8.35
CA LEU A 209 12.16 24.95 7.52
C LEU A 209 12.32 26.30 8.23
N ARG A 210 12.63 26.28 9.53
CA ARG A 210 13.23 27.44 10.21
C ARG A 210 14.68 27.14 10.55
N GLY A 211 15.53 27.24 9.53
CA GLY A 211 16.99 27.29 9.65
C GLY A 211 17.49 28.55 8.93
N SER A 212 17.68 29.61 9.72
CA SER A 212 18.52 30.80 9.47
C SER A 212 18.96 31.10 8.03
N MET A 213 18.24 31.99 7.34
CA MET A 213 18.89 32.93 6.42
C MET A 213 19.35 34.14 7.24
N SER A 214 20.60 34.10 7.68
CA SER A 214 21.35 35.29 8.09
C SER A 214 21.83 35.94 6.79
N THR A 215 21.27 37.10 6.44
CA THR A 215 21.83 37.99 5.43
C THR A 215 23.11 38.59 5.95
N GLY A 216 24.23 38.24 5.31
CA GLY A 216 25.51 38.91 5.36
C GLY A 216 25.99 39.14 3.93
#